data_AF-A0A0C3EGU5-F1
#
_entry.id   AF-A0A0C3EGU5-F1
#
_cell.length_a   1.000
_cell.length_b   1.000
_cell.length_c   1.000
_cell.angle_alpha   90.00
_cell.angle_beta   90.00
_cell.angle_gamma   90.00
#
_symmetry.space_group_name_H-M   'P 1'
#
loop_
_entity.id
_entity.type
_entity.pdbx_description
1 polymer ?
#
loop_
_entity_poly.entity_id
_entity_poly.type
_entity_poly.pdbx_seq_one_letter_code
_entity_poly.pdbx_strand_id
1 'polypeptide(L)'
;MVHGPPGTGKTTVIAAAVTSFHHADPQRSVWISAQSNVAVKNIADKLCDVGFHDFKLLVSRTYYFDSHEHLYGDVLQARCIFSDEFSKNTDGAERQLLDARVVLCTLSMLSNHSIAAFIRIAPVQTVIFDEASQIEVGDYVPVIHGFSSTLRKIVFIGDSKQYRMPCVIGNFISKNVYHGKLTTCHNITDPKACRFINVKGGNGVKQEHGWVNHGEVMVVCRLVRLCEDQKKSYRIITPYDAQRNAIENGLKNAKLRWENIVFNIDSFQGNEGDHIIVSVVHSGNTGFLQNERRTNVMLTRCKQSMIICTSRAFMSSRKVSGTLIGRLAASLRPGAWIEA
;
A
#
# COMPACT_ATOMS: atom_id res chain seq x y z
N MET A 1 13.13 10.76 16.12
CA MET A 1 11.89 10.02 15.84
C MET A 1 11.00 10.93 15.01
N VAL A 2 10.55 10.50 13.83
CA VAL A 2 9.66 11.28 12.96
C VAL A 2 8.31 10.58 12.94
N HIS A 3 7.26 11.29 13.31
CA HIS A 3 5.89 10.79 13.32
C HIS A 3 5.10 11.34 12.13
N GLY A 4 4.34 10.48 11.46
CA GLY A 4 3.48 10.88 10.35
C GLY A 4 2.47 9.78 9.99
N PRO A 5 1.16 10.03 9.94
CA PRO A 5 0.16 9.02 9.58
C PRO A 5 0.36 8.46 8.16
N PRO A 6 -0.31 7.36 7.76
CA PRO A 6 -0.34 6.92 6.36
C PRO A 6 -0.66 8.07 5.38
N GLY A 7 0.21 8.27 4.38
CA GLY A 7 0.15 9.31 3.34
C GLY A 7 0.35 10.76 3.78
N THR A 8 1.01 11.00 4.91
CA THR A 8 1.44 12.35 5.33
C THR A 8 2.83 12.74 4.84
N GLY A 9 3.32 12.09 3.78
CA GLY A 9 4.61 12.42 3.19
C GLY A 9 5.84 11.91 3.96
N LYS A 10 5.70 10.93 4.88
CA LYS A 10 6.84 10.29 5.56
C LYS A 10 7.96 9.88 4.61
N THR A 11 7.60 9.22 3.50
CA THR A 11 8.54 8.81 2.45
C THR A 11 9.21 10.01 1.79
N THR A 12 8.52 11.14 1.68
CA THR A 12 9.10 12.41 1.19
C THR A 12 10.09 12.98 2.21
N VAL A 13 9.80 12.88 3.50
CA VAL A 13 10.75 13.25 4.57
C VAL A 13 11.98 12.34 4.55
N ILE A 14 11.82 11.03 4.31
CA ILE A 14 12.94 10.10 4.13
C ILE A 14 13.81 10.55 2.97
N ALA A 15 13.21 10.79 1.79
CA ALA A 15 13.94 11.22 0.61
C ALA A 15 14.71 12.51 0.87
N ALA A 16 14.06 13.54 1.44
CA ALA A 16 14.71 14.80 1.78
C ALA A 16 15.85 14.64 2.80
N ALA A 17 15.68 13.77 3.81
CA ALA A 17 16.72 13.50 4.80
C ALA A 17 17.94 12.79 4.19
N VAL A 18 17.70 11.80 3.32
CA VAL A 18 18.76 11.06 2.61
C VAL A 18 19.54 12.00 1.71
N THR A 19 18.85 12.79 0.89
CA THR A 19 19.48 13.80 0.03
C THR A 19 20.31 14.77 0.86
N SER A 20 19.79 15.25 1.99
CA SER A 20 20.52 16.19 2.87
C SER A 20 21.75 15.55 3.52
N PHE A 21 21.66 14.29 3.98
CA PHE A 21 22.80 13.58 4.55
C PHE A 21 23.90 13.35 3.51
N HIS A 22 23.52 12.94 2.30
CA HIS A 22 24.45 12.71 1.21
C HIS A 22 25.16 14.00 0.76
N HIS A 23 24.43 15.12 0.66
CA HIS A 23 25.04 16.42 0.31
C HIS A 23 25.99 16.93 1.40
N ALA A 24 25.66 16.70 2.68
CA ALA A 24 26.50 17.14 3.78
C ALA A 24 27.80 16.30 3.90
N ASP A 25 27.72 15.01 3.62
CA ASP A 25 28.86 14.09 3.65
C ASP A 25 28.61 12.91 2.69
N PRO A 26 29.16 12.94 1.46
CA PRO A 26 28.98 11.87 0.48
C PRO A 26 29.57 10.52 0.91
N GLN A 27 30.52 10.51 1.87
CA GLN A 27 31.12 9.27 2.39
C GLN A 27 30.30 8.68 3.54
N ARG A 28 29.29 9.41 4.04
CA ARG A 28 28.39 8.92 5.08
C ARG A 28 27.51 7.81 4.54
N SER A 29 27.65 6.62 5.11
CA SER A 29 26.81 5.48 4.77
C SER A 29 25.46 5.56 5.48
N VAL A 30 24.39 5.51 4.69
CA VAL A 30 23.00 5.57 5.15
C VAL A 30 22.28 4.31 4.71
N TRP A 31 21.78 3.54 5.68
CA TRP A 31 20.97 2.37 5.45
C TRP A 31 19.51 2.69 5.73
N ILE A 32 18.61 2.33 4.83
CA ILE A 32 17.17 2.52 5.01
C ILE A 32 16.51 1.15 5.03
N SER A 33 15.73 0.91 6.07
CA SER A 33 15.11 -0.39 6.28
C SER A 33 13.65 -0.28 6.70
N ALA A 34 12.87 -1.28 6.33
CA ALA A 34 11.47 -1.41 6.71
C ALA A 34 11.12 -2.90 6.86
N GLN A 35 9.96 -3.19 7.45
CA GLN A 35 9.54 -4.58 7.67
C GLN A 35 9.20 -5.33 6.37
N SER A 36 8.70 -4.62 5.35
CA SER A 36 8.25 -5.22 4.09
C SER A 36 9.03 -4.72 2.89
N ASN A 37 9.25 -5.60 1.90
CA ASN A 37 9.85 -5.21 0.61
C ASN A 37 9.05 -4.11 -0.10
N VAL A 38 7.72 -4.09 0.05
CA VAL A 38 6.86 -3.05 -0.54
C VAL A 38 7.18 -1.68 0.06
N ALA A 39 7.34 -1.58 1.38
CA ALA A 39 7.70 -0.33 2.03
C ALA A 39 9.08 0.17 1.56
N VAL A 40 10.08 -0.73 1.50
CA VAL A 40 11.42 -0.40 0.99
C VAL A 40 11.36 0.07 -0.48
N LYS A 41 10.59 -0.63 -1.32
CA LYS A 41 10.37 -0.27 -2.72
C LYS A 41 9.73 1.11 -2.87
N ASN A 42 8.71 1.41 -2.09
CA ASN A 42 8.03 2.72 -2.13
C ASN A 42 9.01 3.86 -1.77
N ILE A 43 9.96 3.62 -0.87
CA ILE A 43 11.03 4.58 -0.58
C ILE A 43 11.97 4.72 -1.78
N ALA A 44 12.36 3.60 -2.40
CA ALA A 44 13.21 3.59 -3.58
C ALA A 44 12.59 4.35 -4.77
N ASP A 45 11.29 4.15 -5.05
CA ASP A 45 10.55 4.96 -6.03
C ASP A 45 10.63 6.44 -5.69
N LYS A 46 10.39 6.77 -4.41
CA LYS A 46 10.36 8.16 -3.98
C LYS A 46 11.73 8.84 -4.10
N LEU A 47 12.83 8.11 -3.90
CA LEU A 47 14.17 8.60 -4.18
C LEU A 47 14.35 8.89 -5.67
N CYS A 48 13.91 7.98 -6.54
CA CYS A 48 13.94 8.19 -7.99
C CYS A 48 13.08 9.40 -8.42
N ASP A 49 11.87 9.56 -7.86
CA ASP A 49 10.98 10.70 -8.15
C ASP A 49 11.63 12.05 -7.85
N VAL A 50 12.47 12.11 -6.81
CA VAL A 50 13.18 13.35 -6.43
C VAL A 50 14.56 13.47 -7.09
N GLY A 51 14.87 12.60 -8.06
CA GLY A 51 16.13 12.60 -8.79
C GLY A 51 17.33 12.03 -8.01
N PHE A 52 17.11 11.40 -6.86
CA PHE A 52 18.16 10.75 -6.10
C PHE A 52 18.36 9.31 -6.60
N HIS A 53 19.49 9.09 -7.25
CA HIS A 53 19.79 7.87 -7.98
C HIS A 53 20.98 7.07 -7.44
N ASP A 54 21.73 7.67 -6.52
CA ASP A 54 22.92 7.07 -5.90
C ASP A 54 22.54 6.18 -4.70
N PHE A 55 21.82 5.09 -5.00
CA PHE A 55 21.47 4.08 -4.01
C PHE A 55 21.46 2.68 -4.62
N LYS A 56 21.59 1.67 -3.75
CA LYS A 56 21.37 0.27 -4.09
C LYS A 56 20.28 -0.35 -3.25
N LEU A 57 19.56 -1.29 -3.85
CA LEU A 57 18.44 -1.98 -3.23
C LEU A 57 18.76 -3.47 -3.11
N LEU A 58 18.94 -3.96 -1.89
CA LEU A 58 19.18 -5.38 -1.64
C LEU A 58 17.85 -6.12 -1.52
N VAL A 59 17.59 -7.05 -2.44
CA VAL A 59 16.29 -7.74 -2.55
C VAL A 59 16.49 -9.26 -2.46
N SER A 60 15.60 -9.93 -1.75
CA SER A 60 15.56 -11.39 -1.77
C SER A 60 15.07 -11.90 -3.13
N ARG A 61 15.79 -12.83 -3.75
CA ARG A 61 15.44 -13.38 -5.07
C ARG A 61 14.08 -14.08 -5.10
N THR A 62 13.74 -14.79 -4.02
CA THR A 62 12.43 -15.46 -3.88
C THR A 62 11.30 -14.45 -3.88
N TYR A 63 11.46 -13.33 -3.17
CA TYR A 63 10.47 -12.27 -3.17
C TYR A 63 10.30 -11.63 -4.56
N TYR A 64 11.38 -11.46 -5.34
CA TYR A 64 11.27 -10.85 -6.66
C TYR A 64 10.47 -11.73 -7.65
N PHE A 65 10.73 -13.04 -7.65
CA PHE A 65 10.11 -13.98 -8.60
C PHE A 65 8.70 -14.44 -8.23
N ASP A 66 8.28 -14.37 -6.97
CA ASP A 66 6.93 -14.76 -6.51
C ASP A 66 5.84 -13.75 -6.93
N SER A 67 5.86 -13.32 -8.21
CA SER A 67 4.95 -12.38 -8.85
C SER A 67 5.16 -10.89 -8.50
N HIS A 68 6.39 -10.45 -8.23
CA HIS A 68 6.67 -9.04 -7.89
C HIS A 68 7.58 -8.31 -8.88
N GLU A 69 8.06 -8.98 -9.93
CA GLU A 69 8.89 -8.38 -11.00
C GLU A 69 8.25 -7.12 -11.60
N HIS A 70 6.96 -7.18 -11.93
CA HIS A 70 6.19 -6.05 -12.47
C HIS A 70 6.14 -4.82 -11.55
N LEU A 71 6.55 -4.93 -10.28
CA LEU A 71 6.62 -3.79 -9.37
C LEU A 71 7.90 -2.96 -9.57
N TYR A 72 8.97 -3.54 -10.10
CA TYR A 72 10.26 -2.88 -10.26
C TYR A 72 10.41 -2.43 -11.72
N GLY A 73 10.13 -1.16 -12.00
CA GLY A 73 10.42 -0.59 -13.32
C GLY A 73 11.93 -0.56 -13.60
N ASP A 74 12.31 -0.40 -14.87
CA ASP A 74 13.70 -0.49 -15.36
C ASP A 74 14.71 0.30 -14.51
N VAL A 75 14.32 1.52 -14.10
CA VAL A 75 15.14 2.40 -13.26
C VAL A 75 15.45 1.75 -11.91
N LEU A 76 14.47 1.14 -11.26
CA LEU A 76 14.69 0.45 -9.99
C LEU A 76 15.47 -0.85 -10.18
N GLN A 77 15.16 -1.60 -11.23
CA GLN A 77 15.81 -2.88 -11.50
C GLN A 77 17.34 -2.72 -11.67
N ALA A 78 17.78 -1.65 -12.33
CA ALA A 78 19.21 -1.32 -12.48
C ALA A 78 19.95 -1.05 -11.14
N ARG A 79 19.21 -0.84 -10.05
CA ARG A 79 19.75 -0.60 -8.69
C ARG A 79 19.58 -1.78 -7.76
N CYS A 80 18.86 -2.82 -8.18
CA CYS A 80 18.67 -4.03 -7.40
C CYS A 80 19.97 -4.85 -7.39
N ILE A 81 20.28 -5.43 -6.22
CA ILE A 81 21.23 -6.51 -6.07
C ILE A 81 20.45 -7.66 -5.41
N PHE A 82 20.47 -8.83 -6.02
CA PHE A 82 19.67 -9.96 -5.54
C PHE A 82 20.47 -10.87 -4.61
N SER A 83 19.79 -11.46 -3.62
CA SER A 83 20.42 -12.23 -2.55
C SER A 83 21.23 -13.45 -3.01
N ASP A 84 20.88 -14.04 -4.15
CA ASP A 84 21.60 -15.14 -4.80
C ASP A 84 22.88 -14.68 -5.53
N GLU A 85 22.97 -13.38 -5.85
CA GLU A 85 24.08 -12.75 -6.55
C GLU A 85 25.03 -12.00 -5.59
N PHE A 86 24.76 -11.99 -4.28
CA PHE A 86 25.57 -11.26 -3.31
C PHE A 86 27.03 -11.72 -3.32
N SER A 87 27.94 -10.78 -3.55
CA SER A 87 29.36 -11.05 -3.41
C SER A 87 29.72 -11.39 -1.97
N LYS A 88 30.56 -12.41 -1.80
CA LYS A 88 31.12 -12.80 -0.49
C LYS A 88 32.43 -12.08 -0.16
N ASN A 89 33.03 -11.39 -1.13
CA ASN A 89 34.27 -10.63 -0.96
C ASN A 89 34.05 -9.12 -1.16
N THR A 90 34.98 -8.33 -0.63
CA THR A 90 34.94 -6.86 -0.66
C THR A 90 34.97 -6.31 -2.08
N ASP A 91 35.83 -6.83 -2.95
CA ASP A 91 36.02 -6.31 -4.30
C ASP A 91 34.76 -6.49 -5.17
N GLY A 92 34.10 -7.65 -5.05
CA GLY A 92 32.84 -7.89 -5.74
C GLY A 92 31.70 -7.06 -5.15
N ALA A 93 31.67 -6.87 -3.83
CA ALA A 93 30.66 -6.03 -3.18
C ALA A 93 30.83 -4.54 -3.57
N GLU A 94 32.07 -4.07 -3.69
CA GLU A 94 32.40 -2.72 -4.14
C GLU A 94 31.94 -2.49 -5.58
N ARG A 95 32.21 -3.43 -6.49
CA ARG A 95 31.68 -3.38 -7.88
C ARG A 95 30.16 -3.39 -7.95
N GLN A 96 29.50 -4.13 -7.05
CA GLN A 96 28.03 -4.17 -7.00
C GLN A 96 27.45 -2.86 -6.45
N LEU A 97 28.12 -2.22 -5.49
CA LEU A 97 27.68 -0.96 -4.91
C LEU A 97 27.91 0.24 -5.83
N LEU A 98 28.93 0.23 -6.70
CA LEU A 98 29.28 1.35 -7.58
C LEU A 98 29.37 2.68 -6.80
N ASP A 99 30.14 2.69 -5.71
CA ASP A 99 30.32 3.81 -4.78
C ASP A 99 29.10 4.24 -3.96
N ALA A 100 27.91 3.67 -4.23
CA ALA A 100 26.69 4.04 -3.52
C ALA A 100 26.85 3.85 -2.00
N ARG A 101 26.66 4.95 -1.26
CA ARG A 101 26.67 4.96 0.21
C ARG A 101 25.28 4.85 0.81
N VAL A 102 24.23 4.91 -0.01
CA VAL A 102 22.85 4.72 0.41
C VAL A 102 22.39 3.32 0.02
N VAL A 103 22.01 2.51 1.02
CA VAL A 103 21.56 1.13 0.78
C VAL A 103 20.18 0.92 1.39
N LEU A 104 19.27 0.37 0.60
CA LEU A 104 17.90 0.06 0.97
C LEU A 104 17.74 -1.46 1.10
N CYS A 105 17.12 -1.96 2.17
CA CYS A 105 16.83 -3.38 2.32
C CYS A 105 15.77 -3.65 3.40
N THR A 106 15.16 -4.83 3.45
CA THR A 106 14.27 -5.19 4.56
C THR A 106 15.04 -5.37 5.87
N LEU A 107 14.36 -5.28 7.02
CA LEU A 107 14.98 -5.50 8.32
C LEU A 107 15.60 -6.91 8.42
N SER A 108 14.92 -7.91 7.86
CA SER A 108 15.42 -9.28 7.76
C SER A 108 16.70 -9.39 6.92
N MET A 109 16.84 -8.59 5.86
CA MET A 109 18.04 -8.57 5.03
C MET A 109 19.19 -7.85 5.74
N LEU A 110 18.89 -6.76 6.45
CA LEU A 110 19.88 -6.00 7.21
C LEU A 110 20.52 -6.85 8.33
N SER A 111 19.76 -7.79 8.90
CA SER A 111 20.23 -8.73 9.91
C SER A 111 20.88 -9.99 9.31
N ASN A 112 20.97 -10.11 7.98
CA ASN A 112 21.50 -11.30 7.32
C ASN A 112 23.04 -11.25 7.20
N HIS A 113 23.72 -12.35 7.54
CA HIS A 113 25.18 -12.42 7.40
C HIS A 113 25.66 -12.37 5.94
N SER A 114 24.79 -12.66 4.97
CA SER A 114 25.14 -12.60 3.55
C SER A 114 25.53 -11.20 3.08
N ILE A 115 25.14 -10.14 3.80
CA ILE A 115 25.47 -8.77 3.44
C ILE A 115 26.79 -8.26 4.07
N ALA A 116 27.55 -9.13 4.75
CA ALA A 116 28.77 -8.75 5.46
C ALA A 116 29.80 -8.04 4.56
N ALA A 117 29.94 -8.46 3.30
CA ALA A 117 30.84 -7.81 2.36
C ALA A 117 30.41 -6.37 2.03
N PHE A 118 29.11 -6.13 1.81
CA PHE A 118 28.57 -4.78 1.59
C PHE A 118 28.75 -3.89 2.81
N ILE A 119 28.57 -4.42 4.02
CA ILE A 119 28.77 -3.65 5.26
C ILE A 119 30.23 -3.21 5.42
N ARG A 120 31.20 -4.00 4.96
CA ARG A 120 32.62 -3.59 4.99
C ARG A 120 32.88 -2.42 4.05
N ILE A 121 32.21 -2.38 2.90
CA ILE A 121 32.33 -1.28 1.94
C ILE A 121 31.55 -0.06 2.41
N ALA A 122 30.27 -0.23 2.79
CA ALA A 122 29.38 0.82 3.28
C ALA A 122 28.90 0.52 4.72
N PRO A 123 29.72 0.83 5.75
CA PRO A 123 29.40 0.55 7.15
C PRO A 123 28.08 1.18 7.59
N VAL A 124 27.33 0.51 8.47
CA VAL A 124 26.04 1.02 8.93
C VAL A 124 26.23 2.16 9.93
N GLN A 125 26.45 3.38 9.44
CA GLN A 125 26.67 4.57 10.28
C GLN A 125 25.37 5.27 10.66
N THR A 126 24.44 5.35 9.71
CA THR A 126 23.10 5.88 9.95
C THR A 126 22.08 4.87 9.45
N VAL A 127 21.13 4.48 10.31
CA VAL A 127 20.01 3.63 9.89
C VAL A 127 18.69 4.38 10.04
N ILE A 128 17.86 4.34 9.01
CA ILE A 128 16.51 4.89 9.00
C ILE A 128 15.54 3.71 8.93
N PHE A 129 14.72 3.53 9.96
CA PHE A 129 13.64 2.54 9.96
C PHE A 129 12.33 3.23 9.56
N ASP A 130 11.77 2.90 8.40
CA ASP A 130 10.40 3.28 8.03
C ASP A 130 9.40 2.24 8.54
N GLU A 131 8.16 2.68 8.73
CA GLU A 131 7.09 1.88 9.36
C GLU A 131 7.51 1.28 10.71
N ALA A 132 8.36 1.99 11.46
CA ALA A 132 8.95 1.53 12.72
C ALA A 132 7.91 1.13 13.78
N SER A 133 6.68 1.64 13.68
CA SER A 133 5.55 1.26 14.54
C SER A 133 5.04 -0.17 14.30
N GLN A 134 5.41 -0.81 13.19
CA GLN A 134 4.98 -2.18 12.84
C GLN A 134 5.98 -3.25 13.30
N ILE A 135 7.25 -2.87 13.47
CA ILE A 135 8.36 -3.75 13.87
C ILE A 135 8.39 -3.91 15.39
N GLU A 136 8.64 -5.12 15.87
CA GLU A 136 8.75 -5.37 17.31
C GLU A 136 10.09 -4.91 17.85
N VAL A 137 10.12 -4.45 19.11
CA VAL A 137 11.34 -3.88 19.70
C VAL A 137 12.51 -4.89 19.66
N GLY A 138 12.20 -6.19 19.84
CA GLY A 138 13.18 -7.27 19.77
C GLY A 138 13.84 -7.42 18.39
N ASP A 139 13.16 -7.06 17.31
CA ASP A 139 13.69 -7.21 15.95
C ASP A 139 14.77 -6.18 15.62
N TYR A 140 14.86 -5.08 16.38
CA TYR A 140 15.93 -4.09 16.23
C TYR A 140 17.24 -4.52 16.91
N VAL A 141 17.16 -5.41 17.91
CA VAL A 141 18.31 -5.79 18.74
C VAL A 141 19.48 -6.33 17.92
N PRO A 142 19.29 -7.24 16.93
CA PRO A 142 20.38 -7.75 16.11
C PRO A 142 21.13 -6.66 15.33
N VAL A 143 20.40 -5.67 14.79
CA VAL A 143 20.98 -4.55 14.04
C VAL A 143 21.77 -3.63 14.96
N ILE A 144 21.18 -3.26 16.11
CA ILE A 144 21.82 -2.35 17.07
C ILE A 144 23.09 -2.98 17.64
N HIS A 145 23.01 -4.25 18.03
CA HIS A 145 24.16 -4.98 18.58
C HIS A 145 25.22 -5.24 17.50
N GLY A 146 24.81 -5.76 16.35
CA GLY A 146 25.69 -6.14 15.24
C GLY A 146 26.49 -4.98 14.66
N PHE A 147 25.95 -3.76 14.70
CA PHE A 147 26.61 -2.57 14.17
C PHE A 147 27.06 -1.57 15.24
N SER A 148 27.06 -1.95 16.52
CA SER A 148 27.40 -1.08 17.65
C SER A 148 28.72 -0.30 17.50
N SER A 149 29.71 -0.85 16.81
CA SER A 149 31.01 -0.20 16.56
C SER A 149 31.00 0.88 15.47
N THR A 150 29.99 0.87 14.59
CA THR A 150 29.92 1.76 13.41
C THR A 150 28.70 2.67 13.43
N LEU A 151 27.63 2.25 14.10
CA LEU A 151 26.34 2.92 14.16
C LEU A 151 26.43 4.19 15.00
N ARG A 152 26.18 5.33 14.36
CA ARG A 152 26.23 6.67 14.97
C ARG A 152 24.86 7.30 15.14
N LYS A 153 23.89 6.92 14.31
CA LYS A 153 22.54 7.52 14.32
C LYS A 153 21.48 6.51 13.92
N ILE A 154 20.41 6.46 14.70
CA ILE A 154 19.20 5.68 14.39
C ILE A 154 18.04 6.65 14.24
N VAL A 155 17.29 6.54 13.15
CA VAL A 155 16.11 7.33 12.88
C VAL A 155 14.92 6.40 12.75
N PHE A 156 14.01 6.44 13.72
CA PHE A 156 12.72 5.77 13.63
C PHE A 156 11.70 6.68 12.97
N ILE A 157 11.08 6.18 11.91
CA ILE A 157 10.02 6.83 11.15
C ILE A 157 8.83 5.89 11.13
N GLY A 158 7.69 6.39 11.55
CA GLY A 158 6.49 5.59 11.66
C GLY A 158 5.41 6.35 12.38
N ASP A 159 4.19 5.87 12.28
CA ASP A 159 3.12 6.35 13.13
C ASP A 159 2.30 5.16 13.55
N SER A 160 2.13 5.02 14.85
CA SER A 160 1.17 4.07 15.41
C SER A 160 -0.26 4.63 15.29
N LYS A 161 -0.45 5.85 14.80
CA LYS A 161 -1.75 6.48 14.60
C LYS A 161 -2.11 6.63 13.12
N GLN A 162 -3.42 6.55 12.85
CA GLN A 162 -4.02 6.84 11.55
C GLN A 162 -5.11 7.89 11.71
N TYR A 163 -5.05 8.95 10.89
CA TYR A 163 -5.95 10.11 10.94
C TYR A 163 -6.71 10.32 9.64
N ARG A 164 -6.57 9.41 8.67
CA ARG A 164 -7.27 9.48 7.40
C ARG A 164 -8.63 8.81 7.44
N MET A 165 -8.66 7.56 7.89
CA MET A 165 -9.86 6.73 7.75
C MET A 165 -10.85 6.99 8.88
N PRO A 166 -12.17 7.04 8.60
CA PRO A 166 -13.20 7.00 9.63
C PRO A 166 -13.00 5.82 10.59
N CYS A 167 -13.37 6.01 11.87
CA CYS A 167 -13.06 5.05 12.95
C CYS A 167 -13.54 3.63 12.65
N VAL A 168 -14.69 3.48 11.98
CA VAL A 168 -15.24 2.17 11.60
C VAL A 168 -14.31 1.40 10.65
N ILE A 169 -13.65 2.09 9.70
CA ILE A 169 -12.72 1.48 8.75
C ILE A 169 -11.34 1.35 9.40
N GLY A 170 -10.86 2.41 10.05
CA GLY A 170 -9.53 2.43 10.66
C GLY A 170 -9.35 1.37 11.74
N ASN A 171 -10.33 1.22 12.64
CA ASN A 171 -10.28 0.20 13.70
C ASN A 171 -10.35 -1.22 13.12
N PHE A 172 -11.15 -1.41 12.07
CA PHE A 172 -11.23 -2.70 11.37
C PHE A 172 -9.88 -3.07 10.73
N ILE A 173 -9.28 -2.14 9.97
CA ILE A 173 -7.99 -2.34 9.31
C ILE A 173 -6.88 -2.56 10.32
N SER A 174 -6.84 -1.77 11.39
CA SER A 174 -5.89 -1.96 12.48
C SER A 174 -5.95 -3.39 13.02
N LYS A 175 -7.14 -3.87 13.40
CA LYS A 175 -7.32 -5.19 13.97
C LYS A 175 -6.95 -6.32 13.00
N ASN A 176 -7.36 -6.21 11.73
CA ASN A 176 -7.29 -7.33 10.77
C ASN A 176 -6.03 -7.35 9.91
N VAL A 177 -5.34 -6.22 9.76
CA VAL A 177 -4.15 -6.08 8.90
C VAL A 177 -2.91 -5.75 9.74
N TYR A 178 -3.05 -4.89 10.75
CA TYR A 178 -1.93 -4.40 11.57
C TYR A 178 -1.92 -4.98 12.99
N HIS A 179 -2.65 -6.08 13.24
CA HIS A 179 -2.72 -6.77 14.53
C HIS A 179 -3.04 -5.86 15.73
N GLY A 180 -3.83 -4.80 15.52
CA GLY A 180 -4.20 -3.83 16.54
C GLY A 180 -3.13 -2.80 16.86
N LYS A 181 -1.97 -2.81 16.19
CA LYS A 181 -0.86 -1.88 16.43
C LYS A 181 -1.13 -0.46 15.93
N LEU A 182 -2.18 -0.27 15.11
CA LEU A 182 -2.58 1.04 14.56
C LEU A 182 -3.76 1.65 15.34
N THR A 183 -3.58 2.81 15.94
CA THR A 183 -4.59 3.57 16.69
C THR A 183 -5.31 4.54 15.76
N THR A 184 -6.63 4.42 15.62
CA THR A 184 -7.40 5.37 14.79
C THR A 184 -7.68 6.66 15.56
N CYS A 185 -7.31 7.80 14.98
CA CYS A 185 -7.53 9.14 15.51
C CYS A 185 -8.30 9.95 14.46
N HIS A 186 -9.64 9.81 14.42
CA HIS A 186 -10.48 10.44 13.41
C HIS A 186 -11.77 11.01 14.02
N ASN A 187 -12.25 12.15 13.52
CA ASN A 187 -13.45 12.81 14.05
C ASN A 187 -14.74 12.08 13.66
N ILE A 188 -14.75 11.37 12.53
CA ILE A 188 -15.90 10.58 12.08
C ILE A 188 -15.88 9.21 12.79
N THR A 189 -16.71 9.11 13.83
CA THR A 189 -16.93 7.89 14.62
C THR A 189 -18.19 7.12 14.21
N ASP A 190 -19.09 7.74 13.45
CA ASP A 190 -20.35 7.13 13.02
C ASP A 190 -20.10 5.89 12.15
N PRO A 191 -20.59 4.70 12.55
CA PRO A 191 -20.49 3.48 11.74
C PRO A 191 -21.06 3.62 10.33
N LYS A 192 -21.99 4.55 10.09
CA LYS A 192 -22.57 4.85 8.77
C LYS A 192 -21.56 5.40 7.77
N ALA A 193 -20.36 5.77 8.21
CA ALA A 193 -19.26 6.16 7.33
C ALA A 193 -18.77 5.00 6.44
N CYS A 194 -19.11 3.75 6.75
CA CYS A 194 -18.90 2.61 5.87
C CYS A 194 -20.21 1.84 5.69
N ARG A 195 -20.66 1.70 4.44
CA ARG A 195 -21.91 1.00 4.12
C ARG A 195 -21.74 0.06 2.94
N PHE A 196 -22.54 -1.00 2.96
CA PHE A 196 -22.70 -1.90 1.83
C PHE A 196 -24.04 -1.62 1.16
N ILE A 197 -24.06 -1.68 -0.16
CA ILE A 197 -25.31 -1.68 -0.93
C ILE A 197 -25.48 -3.08 -1.51
N ASN A 198 -26.58 -3.73 -1.13
CA ASN A 198 -26.96 -5.03 -1.65
C ASN A 198 -27.53 -4.87 -3.07
N VAL A 199 -26.72 -5.17 -4.06
CA VAL A 199 -27.11 -5.19 -5.46
C VAL A 199 -27.70 -6.57 -5.78
N LYS A 200 -29.02 -6.61 -6.00
CA LYS A 200 -29.76 -7.83 -6.33
C LYS A 200 -29.52 -8.20 -7.80
N GLY A 201 -29.17 -9.47 -8.04
CA GLY A 201 -29.11 -10.05 -9.38
C GLY A 201 -27.88 -9.64 -10.19
N GLY A 202 -27.22 -10.64 -10.79
CA GLY A 202 -26.08 -10.47 -11.67
C GLY A 202 -24.78 -10.97 -11.04
N ASN A 203 -24.48 -12.25 -11.31
CA ASN A 203 -23.07 -12.64 -11.32
C ASN A 203 -22.38 -11.78 -12.40
N GLY A 204 -21.14 -11.38 -12.15
CA GLY A 204 -20.36 -10.69 -13.17
C GLY A 204 -20.33 -11.52 -14.45
N VAL A 205 -20.39 -10.85 -15.59
CA VAL A 205 -20.20 -11.47 -16.89
C VAL A 205 -18.74 -11.32 -17.28
N LYS A 206 -18.10 -12.44 -17.67
CA LYS A 206 -16.69 -12.43 -18.11
C LYS A 206 -16.56 -11.69 -19.44
N GLN A 207 -15.58 -10.82 -19.54
CA GLN A 207 -15.19 -10.08 -20.75
C GLN A 207 -13.66 -10.16 -20.96
N GLU A 208 -13.18 -9.64 -22.08
CA GLU A 208 -11.76 -9.69 -22.50
C GLU A 208 -10.78 -9.16 -21.43
N HIS A 209 -11.19 -8.16 -20.65
CA HIS A 209 -10.38 -7.53 -19.61
C HIS A 209 -10.98 -7.62 -18.20
N GLY A 210 -11.65 -8.75 -17.90
CA GLY A 210 -12.10 -9.08 -16.54
C GLY A 210 -13.59 -9.39 -16.46
N TRP A 211 -14.27 -8.82 -15.47
CA TRP A 211 -15.67 -9.11 -15.18
C TRP A 211 -16.47 -7.82 -15.09
N VAL A 212 -17.71 -7.84 -15.58
CA VAL A 212 -18.63 -6.70 -15.54
C VAL A 212 -19.91 -7.07 -14.80
N ASN A 213 -20.28 -6.25 -13.82
CA ASN A 213 -21.58 -6.32 -13.16
C ASN A 213 -22.40 -5.07 -13.49
N HIS A 214 -23.34 -5.20 -14.43
CA HIS A 214 -24.21 -4.11 -14.87
C HIS A 214 -25.15 -3.61 -13.75
N GLY A 215 -25.57 -4.48 -12.82
CA GLY A 215 -26.37 -4.06 -11.67
C GLY A 215 -25.58 -3.10 -10.77
N GLU A 216 -24.31 -3.42 -10.52
CA GLU A 216 -23.42 -2.52 -9.77
C GLU A 216 -23.16 -1.22 -10.54
N VAL A 217 -22.99 -1.25 -11.87
CA VAL A 217 -22.87 -0.03 -12.70
C VAL A 217 -24.06 0.90 -12.49
N MET A 218 -25.28 0.37 -12.55
CA MET A 218 -26.49 1.18 -12.37
C MET A 218 -26.57 1.81 -10.98
N VAL A 219 -26.20 1.07 -9.94
CA VAL A 219 -26.16 1.58 -8.57
C VAL A 219 -25.09 2.65 -8.41
N VAL A 220 -23.89 2.44 -8.96
CA VAL A 220 -22.82 3.44 -8.97
C VAL A 220 -23.27 4.73 -9.63
N CYS A 221 -23.94 4.67 -10.79
CA CYS A 221 -24.48 5.88 -11.45
C CYS A 221 -25.46 6.65 -10.54
N ARG A 222 -26.34 5.96 -9.81
CA ARG A 222 -27.27 6.61 -8.86
C ARG A 222 -26.52 7.28 -7.70
N LEU A 223 -25.50 6.62 -7.17
CA LEU A 223 -24.67 7.18 -6.09
C LEU A 223 -23.88 8.40 -6.54
N VAL A 224 -23.34 8.37 -7.77
CA VAL A 224 -22.64 9.51 -8.35
C VAL A 224 -23.57 10.71 -8.45
N ARG A 225 -24.78 10.52 -8.99
CA ARG A 225 -25.77 11.61 -9.05
C ARG A 225 -26.07 12.18 -7.67
N LEU A 226 -26.26 11.33 -6.65
CA LEU A 226 -26.47 11.79 -5.28
C LEU A 226 -25.27 12.61 -4.74
N CYS A 227 -24.04 12.18 -5.03
CA CYS A 227 -22.85 12.91 -4.65
C CYS A 227 -22.74 14.26 -5.37
N GLU A 228 -23.04 14.32 -6.67
CA GLU A 228 -23.05 15.57 -7.45
C GLU A 228 -24.13 16.54 -6.94
N ASP A 229 -25.35 16.05 -6.69
CA ASP A 229 -26.46 16.84 -6.14
C ASP A 229 -26.09 17.44 -4.77
N GLN A 230 -25.34 16.68 -3.96
CA GLN A 230 -24.83 17.11 -2.65
C GLN A 230 -23.49 17.86 -2.71
N LYS A 231 -22.95 18.11 -3.91
CA LYS A 231 -21.64 18.75 -4.15
C LYS A 231 -20.49 18.10 -3.37
N LYS A 232 -20.51 16.77 -3.26
CA LYS A 232 -19.51 15.97 -2.56
C LYS A 232 -18.38 15.57 -3.49
N SER A 233 -17.15 15.51 -2.97
CA SER A 233 -15.98 14.98 -3.68
C SER A 233 -15.94 13.47 -3.59
N TYR A 234 -15.91 12.77 -4.73
CA TYR A 234 -15.92 11.30 -4.76
C TYR A 234 -14.92 10.72 -5.77
N ARG A 235 -14.54 9.47 -5.50
CA ARG A 235 -13.77 8.61 -6.40
C ARG A 235 -14.41 7.23 -6.44
N ILE A 236 -14.32 6.56 -7.59
CA ILE A 236 -14.83 5.21 -7.78
C ILE A 236 -13.66 4.25 -7.97
N ILE A 237 -13.68 3.14 -7.26
CA ILE A 237 -12.67 2.10 -7.33
C ILE A 237 -13.34 0.77 -7.71
N THR A 238 -12.75 0.05 -8.65
CA THR A 238 -13.19 -1.28 -9.07
C THR A 238 -12.00 -2.18 -9.41
N PRO A 239 -12.07 -3.50 -9.21
CA PRO A 239 -10.92 -4.37 -9.43
C PRO A 239 -10.64 -4.71 -10.90
N TYR A 240 -11.58 -4.50 -11.83
CA TYR A 240 -11.46 -4.93 -13.23
C TYR A 240 -11.57 -3.75 -14.19
N ASP A 241 -10.68 -3.68 -15.19
CA ASP A 241 -10.75 -2.66 -16.24
C ASP A 241 -12.02 -2.75 -17.08
N ALA A 242 -12.52 -3.96 -17.33
CA ALA A 242 -13.83 -4.12 -17.98
C ALA A 242 -14.95 -3.43 -17.17
N GLN A 243 -14.94 -3.53 -15.84
CA GLN A 243 -15.92 -2.84 -15.00
C GLN A 243 -15.66 -1.32 -14.95
N ARG A 244 -14.40 -0.88 -14.92
CA ARG A 244 -14.03 0.55 -14.99
C ARG A 244 -14.63 1.19 -16.23
N ASN A 245 -14.37 0.60 -17.39
CA ASN A 245 -14.88 1.07 -18.67
C ASN A 245 -16.42 1.05 -18.71
N ALA A 246 -17.05 0.00 -18.16
CA ALA A 246 -18.51 -0.09 -18.08
C ALA A 246 -19.11 1.03 -17.20
N ILE A 247 -18.47 1.35 -16.06
CA ILE A 247 -18.89 2.46 -15.20
C ILE A 247 -18.71 3.80 -15.92
N GLU A 248 -17.55 4.06 -16.53
CA GLU A 248 -17.30 5.30 -17.27
C GLU A 248 -18.34 5.53 -18.38
N ASN A 249 -18.64 4.48 -19.17
CA ASN A 249 -19.68 4.53 -20.19
C ASN A 249 -21.08 4.77 -19.59
N GLY A 250 -21.40 4.11 -18.47
CA GLY A 250 -22.66 4.31 -17.76
C GLY A 250 -22.85 5.75 -17.28
N LEU A 251 -21.78 6.36 -16.74
CA LEU A 251 -21.78 7.75 -16.29
C LEU A 251 -21.91 8.73 -17.46
N LYS A 252 -21.18 8.50 -18.55
CA LYS A 252 -21.27 9.30 -19.77
C LYS A 252 -22.69 9.30 -20.34
N ASN A 253 -23.32 8.13 -20.42
CA ASN A 253 -24.70 7.99 -20.89
C ASN A 253 -25.71 8.69 -19.95
N ALA A 254 -25.44 8.69 -18.64
CA ALA A 254 -26.24 9.39 -17.64
C ALA A 254 -25.99 10.91 -17.59
N LYS A 255 -25.08 11.43 -18.43
CA LYS A 255 -24.61 12.83 -18.46
C LYS A 255 -24.02 13.29 -17.11
N LEU A 256 -23.34 12.39 -16.42
CA LEU A 256 -22.62 12.66 -15.16
C LEU A 256 -21.13 12.86 -15.44
N ARG A 257 -20.40 13.43 -14.47
CA ARG A 257 -18.93 13.49 -14.55
C ARG A 257 -18.39 12.07 -14.58
N TRP A 258 -17.47 11.80 -15.52
CA TRP A 258 -16.81 10.50 -15.70
C TRP A 258 -15.28 10.62 -15.81
N GLU A 259 -14.77 11.78 -16.23
CA GLU A 259 -13.34 12.00 -16.42
C GLU A 259 -12.57 12.03 -15.10
N ASN A 260 -11.47 11.26 -15.05
CA ASN A 260 -10.53 11.19 -13.94
C ASN A 260 -11.18 10.88 -12.59
N ILE A 261 -12.28 10.11 -12.55
CA ILE A 261 -12.96 9.73 -11.30
C ILE A 261 -13.13 8.22 -11.09
N VAL A 262 -13.02 7.39 -12.13
CA VAL A 262 -13.12 5.92 -12.05
C VAL A 262 -11.75 5.31 -12.21
N PHE A 263 -11.35 4.46 -11.27
CA PHE A 263 -10.02 3.88 -11.25
C PHE A 263 -10.08 2.38 -11.00
N ASN A 264 -9.11 1.68 -11.58
CA ASN A 264 -8.76 0.35 -11.10
C ASN A 264 -7.83 0.48 -9.89
N ILE A 265 -7.62 -0.59 -9.14
CA ILE A 265 -6.88 -0.52 -7.87
C ILE A 265 -5.39 -0.22 -8.08
N ASP A 266 -4.81 -0.72 -9.16
CA ASP A 266 -3.40 -0.53 -9.49
C ASP A 266 -3.13 0.95 -9.87
N SER A 267 -4.01 1.58 -10.66
CA SER A 267 -3.95 3.00 -11.00
C SER A 267 -4.36 3.96 -9.87
N PHE A 268 -5.07 3.45 -8.85
CA PHE A 268 -5.46 4.25 -7.69
C PHE A 268 -4.41 4.28 -6.57
N GLN A 269 -3.29 3.58 -6.72
CA GLN A 269 -2.23 3.56 -5.71
C GLN A 269 -1.65 4.97 -5.52
N GLY A 270 -1.63 5.46 -4.28
CA GLY A 270 -1.17 6.81 -3.94
C GLY A 270 -2.25 7.90 -4.04
N ASN A 271 -3.38 7.61 -4.66
CA ASN A 271 -4.56 8.49 -4.68
C ASN A 271 -5.45 8.27 -3.44
N GLU A 272 -6.27 9.26 -3.13
CA GLU A 272 -7.21 9.28 -2.00
C GLU A 272 -8.47 10.06 -2.38
N GLY A 273 -9.57 9.85 -1.65
CA GLY A 273 -10.82 10.60 -1.86
C GLY A 273 -11.61 10.77 -0.57
N ASP A 274 -12.41 11.83 -0.51
CA ASP A 274 -13.30 12.09 0.63
C ASP A 274 -14.38 11.01 0.71
N HIS A 275 -15.10 10.81 -0.39
CA HIS A 275 -16.06 9.72 -0.52
C HIS A 275 -15.57 8.69 -1.55
N ILE A 276 -15.46 7.43 -1.12
CA ILE A 276 -15.05 6.32 -2.00
C ILE A 276 -16.25 5.45 -2.28
N ILE A 277 -16.55 5.23 -3.57
CA ILE A 277 -17.51 4.24 -4.03
C ILE A 277 -16.74 3.05 -4.56
N VAL A 278 -17.01 1.85 -4.05
CA VAL A 278 -16.39 0.61 -4.50
C VAL A 278 -17.41 -0.22 -5.25
N SER A 279 -17.05 -0.71 -6.44
CA SER A 279 -17.77 -1.80 -7.13
C SER A 279 -16.92 -3.05 -7.00
N VAL A 280 -17.43 -4.06 -6.29
CA VAL A 280 -16.67 -5.28 -5.98
C VAL A 280 -16.65 -6.27 -7.14
N VAL A 281 -17.76 -6.37 -7.87
CA VAL A 281 -18.00 -7.35 -8.94
C VAL A 281 -17.93 -8.81 -8.47
N HIS A 282 -19.05 -9.52 -8.53
CA HIS A 282 -19.06 -10.96 -8.31
C HIS A 282 -18.44 -11.70 -9.51
N SER A 283 -17.12 -11.90 -9.53
CA SER A 283 -16.53 -12.94 -10.38
C SER A 283 -16.94 -14.32 -9.83
N GLY A 284 -17.16 -15.37 -10.63
CA GLY A 284 -17.64 -16.69 -10.14
C GLY A 284 -16.80 -17.38 -9.03
N ASN A 285 -15.63 -16.81 -8.69
CA ASN A 285 -14.76 -17.20 -7.58
C ASN A 285 -14.40 -15.97 -6.72
N THR A 286 -13.53 -16.15 -5.73
CA THR A 286 -12.96 -15.06 -4.90
C THR A 286 -12.26 -13.97 -5.73
N GLY A 287 -11.66 -14.33 -6.87
CA GLY A 287 -11.06 -13.40 -7.82
C GLY A 287 -10.09 -12.43 -7.14
N PHE A 288 -10.27 -11.13 -7.39
CA PHE A 288 -9.48 -10.05 -6.81
C PHE A 288 -9.42 -10.08 -5.27
N LEU A 289 -10.48 -10.57 -4.61
CA LEU A 289 -10.61 -10.54 -3.14
C LEU A 289 -9.62 -11.45 -2.41
N GLN A 290 -8.92 -12.34 -3.11
CA GLN A 290 -7.84 -13.14 -2.52
C GLN A 290 -6.59 -12.30 -2.21
N ASN A 291 -6.40 -11.19 -2.93
CA ASN A 291 -5.24 -10.34 -2.71
C ASN A 291 -5.55 -9.36 -1.57
N GLU A 292 -5.20 -9.75 -0.35
CA GLU A 292 -5.39 -8.91 0.84
C GLU A 292 -4.64 -7.58 0.75
N ARG A 293 -3.47 -7.53 0.08
CA ARG A 293 -2.73 -6.27 -0.10
C ARG A 293 -3.52 -5.28 -0.95
N ARG A 294 -4.02 -5.72 -2.11
CA ARG A 294 -4.83 -4.86 -3.00
C ARG A 294 -6.15 -4.47 -2.34
N THR A 295 -6.75 -5.38 -1.58
CA THR A 295 -7.98 -5.09 -0.81
C THR A 295 -7.73 -4.07 0.30
N ASN A 296 -6.62 -4.19 1.05
CA ASN A 296 -6.20 -3.21 2.03
C ASN A 296 -5.93 -1.85 1.38
N VAL A 297 -5.24 -1.84 0.23
CA VAL A 297 -5.05 -0.64 -0.58
C VAL A 297 -6.39 0.01 -0.90
N MET A 298 -7.40 -0.73 -1.32
CA MET A 298 -8.73 -0.19 -1.63
C MET A 298 -9.45 0.38 -0.39
N LEU A 299 -9.44 -0.36 0.73
CA LEU A 299 -10.12 0.04 1.97
C LEU A 299 -9.46 1.26 2.66
N THR A 300 -8.19 1.55 2.37
CA THR A 300 -7.41 2.62 3.00
C THR A 300 -7.43 3.97 2.26
N ARG A 301 -8.35 4.12 1.28
CA ARG A 301 -8.42 5.29 0.38
C ARG A 301 -9.39 6.39 0.79
N CYS A 302 -10.24 6.09 1.76
CA CYS A 302 -11.34 6.94 2.17
C CYS A 302 -10.92 7.90 3.30
N LYS A 303 -11.28 9.18 3.17
CA LYS A 303 -11.16 10.20 4.22
C LYS A 303 -12.45 10.43 5.01
N GLN A 304 -13.62 10.34 4.35
CA GLN A 304 -14.91 10.67 4.98
C GLN A 304 -15.91 9.52 4.99
N SER A 305 -16.20 8.91 3.83
CA SER A 305 -17.08 7.73 3.78
C SER A 305 -16.79 6.76 2.65
N MET A 306 -17.11 5.49 2.87
CA MET A 306 -16.99 4.42 1.89
C MET A 306 -18.34 3.74 1.67
N ILE A 307 -18.73 3.58 0.40
CA ILE A 307 -19.90 2.80 -0.01
C ILE A 307 -19.44 1.65 -0.89
N ILE A 308 -19.75 0.42 -0.50
CA ILE A 308 -19.32 -0.80 -1.20
C ILE A 308 -20.53 -1.45 -1.86
N CYS A 309 -20.57 -1.45 -3.18
CA CYS A 309 -21.59 -2.07 -4.00
C CYS A 309 -21.22 -3.54 -4.24
N THR A 310 -22.07 -4.46 -3.76
CA THR A 310 -21.88 -5.90 -3.94
C THR A 310 -23.15 -6.67 -3.59
N SER A 311 -23.14 -8.00 -3.64
CA SER A 311 -24.24 -8.84 -3.16
C SER A 311 -23.99 -9.33 -1.74
N ARG A 312 -25.02 -9.25 -0.89
CA ARG A 312 -24.99 -9.81 0.48
C ARG A 312 -24.80 -11.33 0.46
N ALA A 313 -25.41 -12.02 -0.49
CA ALA A 313 -25.24 -13.46 -0.64
C ALA A 313 -23.79 -13.82 -1.03
N PHE A 314 -23.17 -13.01 -1.88
CA PHE A 314 -21.77 -13.20 -2.28
C PHE A 314 -20.82 -13.01 -1.10
N MET A 315 -20.97 -11.92 -0.34
CA MET A 315 -20.14 -11.63 0.84
C MET A 315 -20.25 -12.70 1.93
N SER A 316 -21.45 -13.26 2.12
CA SER A 316 -21.70 -14.33 3.10
C SER A 316 -21.28 -15.73 2.61
N SER A 317 -20.84 -15.88 1.36
CA SER A 317 -20.43 -17.19 0.84
C SER A 317 -19.17 -17.71 1.54
N ARG A 318 -19.03 -19.05 1.62
CA ARG A 318 -17.83 -19.69 2.19
C ARG A 318 -16.53 -19.27 1.49
N LYS A 319 -16.61 -18.93 0.21
CA LYS A 319 -15.47 -18.47 -0.59
C LYS A 319 -15.00 -17.07 -0.17
N VAL A 320 -15.91 -16.14 0.14
CA VAL A 320 -15.60 -14.71 0.31
C VAL A 320 -15.58 -14.26 1.77
N SER A 321 -16.35 -14.90 2.64
CA SER A 321 -16.50 -14.50 4.06
C SER A 321 -15.16 -14.38 4.81
N GLY A 322 -14.15 -15.17 4.47
CA GLY A 322 -12.80 -15.09 5.05
C GLY A 322 -11.93 -13.95 4.52
N THR A 323 -12.28 -13.38 3.37
CA THR A 323 -11.53 -12.26 2.77
C THR A 323 -11.67 -10.99 3.62
N LEU A 324 -10.76 -10.03 3.42
CA LEU A 324 -10.79 -8.78 4.19
C LEU A 324 -12.12 -8.01 4.04
N ILE A 325 -12.73 -7.97 2.85
CA ILE A 325 -14.05 -7.35 2.65
C ILE A 325 -15.16 -8.18 3.30
N GLY A 326 -15.11 -9.51 3.20
CA GLY A 326 -16.08 -10.40 3.84
C GLY A 326 -16.09 -10.21 5.36
N ARG A 327 -14.91 -10.16 5.97
CA ARG A 327 -14.73 -9.84 7.40
C ARG A 327 -15.23 -8.43 7.74
N LEU A 328 -15.01 -7.44 6.87
CA LEU A 328 -15.54 -6.09 7.06
C LEU A 328 -17.07 -6.11 7.05
N ALA A 329 -17.68 -6.72 6.03
CA ALA A 329 -19.12 -6.85 5.90
C ALA A 329 -19.77 -7.53 7.11
N ALA A 330 -19.13 -8.58 7.65
CA ALA A 330 -19.58 -9.29 8.85
C ALA A 330 -19.39 -8.48 10.15
N SER A 331 -18.38 -7.62 10.21
CA SER A 331 -18.10 -6.79 11.40
C SER A 331 -19.08 -5.61 11.56
N LEU A 332 -19.75 -5.21 10.49
CA LEU A 332 -20.69 -4.10 10.51
C LEU A 332 -22.08 -4.54 11.01
N ARG A 333 -22.78 -3.65 11.71
CA ARG A 333 -24.15 -3.90 12.20
C ARG A 333 -25.12 -4.12 11.02
N PRO A 334 -26.25 -4.83 11.22
CA PRO A 334 -27.23 -5.07 10.14
C PRO A 334 -27.68 -3.82 9.36
N GLY A 335 -27.79 -2.66 10.02
CA GLY A 335 -28.13 -1.38 9.38
C GLY A 335 -27.04 -0.76 8.49
N ALA A 336 -25.89 -1.42 8.32
CA ALA A 336 -24.85 -1.03 7.38
C ALA A 336 -25.12 -1.49 5.95
N TRP A 337 -26.03 -2.45 5.75
CA TRP A 337 -26.52 -2.85 4.44
C TRP A 337 -27.73 -1.99 4.05
N ILE A 338 -27.69 -1.45 2.83
CA ILE A 338 -28.81 -0.76 2.18
C ILE A 338 -29.25 -1.61 0.99
N GLU A 339 -30.55 -1.77 0.80
CA GLU A 339 -31.11 -2.45 -0.37
C GLU A 339 -31.20 -1.46 -1.55
N ALA A 340 -30.73 -1.88 -2.73
CA ALA A 340 -30.64 -1.07 -3.95
C ALA A 340 -31.94 -0.98 -4.77
#